data_AF-A0A968HU01-F1
#
_entry.id   AF-A0A968HU01-F1
#
_cell.length_a   1.000
_cell.length_b   1.000
_cell.length_c   1.000
_cell.angle_alpha   90.00
_cell.angle_beta   90.00
_cell.angle_gamma   90.00
#
_symmetry.space_group_name_H-M   'P 1'
#
loop_
_entity.id
_entity.type
_entity.pdbx_description
1 polymer ?
#
loop_
_entity_poly.entity_id
_entity_poly.type
_entity_poly.pdbx_seq_one_letter_code
_entity_poly.pdbx_strand_id
1 'polypeptide(L)'
;MTGPDIFSPEYAANPYPFYKEMRDHYPLYFHAGAQSYVLSRHQDIVDVLKHPAASTQSYAAQLEPVYGYTILQMDGREHSRYRNLLNPAFRGPDSRERFIEVIARNVRQLIDRFPPAECARYLAHCGYGST
;
A
#
# COMPACT_ATOMS: atom_id res chain seq x y z
N MET A 1 1.25 9.69 25.69
CA MET A 1 1.13 8.23 25.75
C MET A 1 1.74 7.67 24.48
N THR A 2 2.74 6.79 24.59
CA THR A 2 3.35 6.12 23.44
C THR A 2 2.48 4.92 23.06
N GLY A 3 1.94 4.90 21.84
CA GLY A 3 1.22 3.75 21.31
C GLY A 3 2.18 2.64 20.84
N PRO A 4 1.66 1.56 20.24
CA PRO A 4 2.47 0.43 19.79
C PRO A 4 3.58 0.80 18.81
N ASP A 5 4.69 0.05 18.87
CA ASP A 5 5.81 0.18 17.95
C ASP A 5 5.50 -0.51 16.61
N ILE A 6 5.26 0.30 15.58
CA ILE A 6 4.92 -0.17 14.23
C ILE A 6 6.15 -0.66 13.44
N PHE A 7 7.35 -0.55 14.01
CA PHE A 7 8.60 -1.07 13.44
C PHE A 7 9.09 -2.35 14.13
N SER A 8 8.35 -2.85 15.12
CA SER A 8 8.70 -4.07 15.84
C SER A 8 8.58 -5.34 14.95
N PRO A 9 9.42 -6.36 15.14
CA PRO A 9 9.28 -7.65 14.45
C PRO A 9 7.92 -8.31 14.68
N GLU A 10 7.34 -8.15 15.87
CA GLU A 10 6.03 -8.67 16.23
C GLU A 10 4.92 -8.03 15.40
N TYR A 11 5.00 -6.70 15.21
CA TYR A 11 4.10 -5.98 14.31
C TYR A 11 4.25 -6.44 12.87
N ALA A 12 5.48 -6.63 12.39
CA ALA A 12 5.75 -7.12 11.04
C ALA A 12 5.22 -8.54 10.81
N ALA A 13 5.31 -9.41 11.82
CA ALA A 13 4.84 -10.79 11.76
C ALA A 13 3.31 -10.89 11.77
N ASN A 14 2.64 -10.07 12.59
CA ASN A 14 1.18 -10.05 12.68
C ASN A 14 0.67 -8.67 13.13
N PRO A 15 0.32 -7.76 12.20
CA PRO A 15 -0.08 -6.39 12.56
C PRO A 15 -1.54 -6.30 13.03
N TYR A 16 -2.38 -7.33 12.83
CA TYR A 16 -3.81 -7.24 13.09
C TYR A 16 -4.19 -7.01 14.56
N PRO A 17 -3.56 -7.67 15.55
CA PRO A 17 -3.76 -7.36 16.97
C PRO A 17 -3.40 -5.91 17.30
N PHE A 18 -2.28 -5.41 16.76
CA PHE A 18 -1.84 -4.03 16.94
C PHE A 18 -2.82 -3.03 16.34
N TYR A 19 -3.36 -3.30 15.14
CA TYR A 19 -4.41 -2.45 14.55
C TYR A 19 -5.63 -2.35 15.46
N LYS A 20 -6.05 -3.44 16.11
CA LYS A 20 -7.16 -3.41 17.07
C LYS A 20 -6.81 -2.53 18.26
N GLU A 21 -5.66 -2.77 18.89
CA GLU A 21 -5.21 -1.98 20.04
C GLU A 21 -5.09 -0.48 19.71
N MET A 22 -4.49 -0.16 18.57
CA MET A 22 -4.34 1.22 18.10
C MET A 22 -5.70 1.88 17.88
N ARG A 23 -6.68 1.21 17.25
CA ARG A 23 -8.01 1.80 17.03
C ARG A 23 -8.78 2.06 18.34
N ASP A 24 -8.66 1.14 19.28
CA ASP A 24 -9.43 1.16 20.53
C ASP A 24 -8.83 2.16 21.53
N HIS A 25 -7.51 2.20 21.65
CA HIS A 25 -6.82 2.94 22.73
C HIS A 25 -5.89 4.07 22.25
N TYR A 26 -5.41 4.02 21.00
CA TYR A 26 -4.45 4.99 20.45
C TYR A 26 -4.89 5.54 19.08
N PRO A 27 -6.04 6.24 19.00
CA PRO A 27 -6.58 6.73 17.74
C PRO A 27 -5.62 7.69 17.01
N LEU A 28 -4.82 8.42 17.78
CA LEU A 28 -3.73 9.29 17.34
C LEU A 28 -2.60 9.24 18.37
N TYR A 29 -1.37 8.92 17.94
CA TYR A 29 -0.19 9.00 18.81
C TYR A 29 1.06 9.35 18.01
N PHE A 30 2.05 9.94 18.69
CA PHE A 30 3.36 10.18 18.07
C PHE A 30 4.21 8.91 18.18
N HIS A 31 4.71 8.43 17.04
CA HIS A 31 5.59 7.28 16.96
C HIS A 31 7.04 7.76 16.80
N ALA A 32 7.85 7.58 17.85
CA ALA A 32 9.21 8.09 17.90
C ALA A 32 10.10 7.50 16.79
N GLY A 33 9.98 6.20 16.49
CA GLY A 33 10.76 5.57 15.42
C GLY A 33 10.49 6.17 14.04
N ALA A 34 9.23 6.54 13.76
CA ALA A 34 8.83 7.14 12.49
C ALA A 34 8.94 8.67 12.48
N GLN A 35 9.24 9.29 13.63
CA GLN A 35 9.22 10.74 13.82
C GLN A 35 7.92 11.38 13.31
N SER A 36 6.79 10.68 13.45
CA SER A 36 5.53 11.01 12.80
C SER A 36 4.33 10.62 13.67
N TYR A 37 3.20 11.28 13.44
CA TYR A 37 1.93 10.88 14.03
C TYR A 37 1.34 9.68 13.29
N VAL A 38 0.82 8.72 14.04
CA VAL A 38 0.12 7.55 13.53
C VAL A 38 -1.36 7.71 13.83
N LEU A 39 -2.19 7.59 12.78
CA LEU A 39 -3.65 7.57 12.87
C LEU A 39 -4.13 6.14 12.61
N SER A 40 -5.12 5.68 13.38
CA SER A 40 -5.54 4.27 13.32
C SER A 40 -7.01 4.05 12.95
N ARG A 41 -7.88 5.06 13.19
CA ARG A 41 -9.31 4.96 12.85
C ARG A 41 -9.53 5.26 11.38
N HIS A 42 -10.31 4.42 10.72
CA HIS A 42 -10.63 4.57 9.30
C HIS A 42 -11.22 5.95 8.96
N GLN A 43 -12.14 6.44 9.78
CA GLN A 43 -12.78 7.75 9.55
C GLN A 43 -11.75 8.88 9.55
N ASP A 44 -10.90 8.94 10.59
CA ASP A 44 -9.85 9.95 10.72
C ASP A 44 -8.86 9.90 9.53
N ILE A 45 -8.50 8.69 9.07
CA ILE A 45 -7.62 8.51 7.91
C ILE A 45 -8.29 9.06 6.64
N VAL A 46 -9.55 8.72 6.38
CA VAL A 46 -10.29 9.20 5.21
C VAL A 46 -10.43 10.72 5.23
N ASP A 47 -10.67 11.30 6.40
CA ASP A 47 -10.83 12.74 6.56
C ASP A 47 -9.51 13.47 6.30
N VAL A 48 -8.39 12.98 6.84
CA VAL A 48 -7.05 13.52 6.55
C VAL A 48 -6.69 13.40 5.08
N LEU A 49 -6.95 12.25 4.44
CA LEU A 49 -6.65 12.05 3.02
C LEU A 49 -7.43 12.98 2.07
N LYS A 50 -8.54 13.56 2.54
CA LYS A 50 -9.35 14.53 1.80
C LYS A 50 -9.15 15.97 2.28
N HIS A 51 -8.39 16.17 3.37
CA HIS A 51 -8.26 17.47 3.99
C HIS A 51 -7.41 18.40 3.11
N PRO A 52 -7.84 19.65 2.84
CA PRO A 52 -7.12 20.56 1.96
C PRO A 52 -5.73 20.96 2.50
N ALA A 53 -5.49 20.82 3.80
CA ALA A 53 -4.17 21.04 4.41
C ALA A 53 -3.26 19.80 4.39
N ALA A 54 -3.76 18.63 3.98
CA ALA A 54 -2.91 17.46 3.79
C ALA A 54 -2.07 17.64 2.53
N SER A 55 -0.80 17.26 2.62
CA SER A 55 0.17 17.38 1.52
C SER A 55 0.96 16.10 1.39
N THR A 56 1.39 15.83 0.17
CA THR A 56 2.26 14.70 -0.16
C THR A 56 3.76 15.04 -0.13
N GLN A 57 4.12 16.24 0.33
CA GLN A 57 5.53 16.68 0.45
C GLN A 57 6.42 15.76 1.28
N SER A 58 5.86 14.96 2.21
CA SER A 58 6.64 13.98 2.98
C SER A 58 7.36 12.95 2.10
N TYR A 59 6.85 12.68 0.89
CA TYR A 59 7.50 11.81 -0.07
C TYR A 59 8.79 12.40 -0.66
N ALA A 60 9.04 13.71 -0.53
CA ALA A 60 10.29 14.34 -1.00
C ALA A 60 11.49 13.69 -0.31
N ALA A 61 11.47 13.63 1.02
CA ALA A 61 12.53 13.02 1.81
C ALA A 61 12.69 11.50 1.55
N GLN A 62 11.60 10.81 1.21
CA GLN A 62 11.60 9.35 1.05
C GLN A 62 11.97 8.87 -0.35
N LEU A 63 11.56 9.59 -1.40
CA LEU A 63 11.63 9.13 -2.78
C LEU A 63 12.58 9.95 -3.67
N GLU A 64 12.68 11.27 -3.43
CA GLU A 64 13.42 12.17 -4.31
C GLU A 64 14.91 11.82 -4.47
N PRO A 65 15.64 11.40 -3.41
CA PRO A 65 17.05 11.03 -3.53
C PRO A 65 17.34 9.90 -4.53
N VAL A 66 16.34 9.06 -4.81
CA VAL A 66 16.49 7.87 -5.67
C VAL A 66 15.76 8.04 -7.00
N TYR A 67 14.52 8.52 -6.96
CA TYR A 67 13.63 8.58 -8.12
C TYR A 67 13.50 9.99 -8.73
N GLY A 68 14.10 11.00 -8.09
CA GLY A 68 13.88 12.40 -8.43
C GLY A 68 12.46 12.86 -8.10
N TYR A 69 12.04 13.97 -8.71
CA TYR A 69 10.71 14.54 -8.48
C TYR A 69 9.62 13.69 -9.14
N THR A 70 8.72 13.12 -8.34
CA THR A 70 7.68 12.17 -8.83
C THR A 70 6.26 12.69 -8.64
N ILE A 71 5.30 12.08 -9.35
CA ILE A 71 3.87 12.40 -9.20
C ILE A 71 3.36 12.21 -7.76
N LEU A 72 4.01 11.36 -6.97
CA LEU A 72 3.65 11.11 -5.57
C LEU A 72 3.96 12.29 -4.64
N GLN A 73 4.75 13.27 -5.08
CA GLN A 73 5.14 14.46 -4.31
C GLN A 73 4.41 15.73 -4.77
N MET A 74 3.59 15.62 -5.82
CA MET A 74 2.86 16.75 -6.40
C MET A 74 1.52 16.92 -5.70
N ASP A 75 1.08 18.18 -5.53
CA ASP A 75 -0.24 18.49 -4.98
C ASP A 75 -1.09 19.32 -5.97
N GLY A 76 -2.41 19.38 -5.71
CA GLY A 76 -3.35 20.28 -6.39
C GLY A 76 -3.36 20.19 -7.92
N ARG A 77 -3.15 21.34 -8.58
CA ARG A 77 -3.21 21.46 -10.05
C ARG A 77 -2.06 20.75 -10.75
N GLU A 78 -0.87 20.75 -10.14
CA GLU A 78 0.30 20.07 -10.69
C GLU A 78 0.04 18.57 -10.75
N HIS A 79 -0.33 17.97 -9.61
CA HIS A 79 -0.71 16.56 -9.54
C HIS A 79 -1.81 16.22 -10.55
N SER A 80 -2.85 17.05 -10.62
CA SER A 80 -3.96 16.84 -11.55
C SER A 80 -3.51 16.83 -13.02
N ARG A 81 -2.58 17.72 -13.39
CA ARG A 81 -2.03 17.80 -14.76
C ARG A 81 -1.28 16.52 -15.13
N TYR A 82 -0.33 16.09 -14.31
CA TYR A 82 0.46 14.88 -14.59
C TYR A 82 -0.41 13.62 -14.55
N ARG A 83 -1.31 13.52 -13.57
CA ARG A 83 -2.24 12.39 -13.47
C ARG A 83 -3.12 12.28 -14.72
N ASN A 84 -3.57 13.40 -15.28
CA ASN A 84 -4.39 13.39 -16.50
C ASN A 84 -3.63 12.95 -17.75
N LEU A 85 -2.31 13.13 -17.80
CA LEU A 85 -1.48 12.58 -18.88
C LEU A 85 -1.33 11.05 -18.77
N LEU A 86 -1.26 10.52 -17.55
CA LEU A 86 -1.06 9.08 -17.31
C LEU A 86 -2.37 8.28 -17.37
N ASN A 87 -3.46 8.84 -16.83
CA ASN A 87 -4.74 8.15 -16.68
C ASN A 87 -5.26 7.41 -17.93
N PRO A 88 -5.16 7.95 -19.16
CA PRO A 88 -5.68 7.26 -20.35
C PRO A 88 -5.07 5.88 -20.58
N ALA A 89 -3.79 5.67 -20.22
CA ALA A 89 -3.14 4.36 -20.33
C ALA A 89 -3.72 3.32 -19.36
N PHE A 90 -4.39 3.78 -18.30
CA PHE A 90 -4.99 2.94 -17.25
C PHE A 90 -6.53 2.95 -17.26
N ARG A 91 -7.15 3.78 -18.11
CA ARG A 91 -8.61 3.99 -18.13
C ARG A 91 -9.13 3.76 -19.53
N GLY A 92 -9.52 2.52 -19.80
CA GLY A 92 -10.28 2.13 -20.98
C GLY A 92 -10.55 0.62 -20.96
N PRO A 93 -11.69 0.16 -21.51
CA PRO A 93 -11.99 -1.27 -21.63
C PRO A 93 -10.82 -2.02 -22.30
N ASP A 94 -10.26 -1.45 -23.36
CA ASP A 94 -9.10 -1.98 -24.08
C ASP A 94 -7.86 -2.15 -23.20
N SER A 95 -7.56 -1.19 -22.33
CA SER A 95 -6.41 -1.28 -21.41
C SER A 95 -6.63 -2.39 -20.39
N ARG A 96 -7.84 -2.47 -19.81
CA ARG A 96 -8.20 -3.47 -18.80
C ARG A 96 -8.16 -4.88 -19.39
N GLU A 97 -8.77 -5.09 -20.56
CA GLU A 97 -8.81 -6.39 -21.23
C GLU A 97 -7.40 -6.86 -21.59
N ARG A 98 -6.58 -5.99 -22.20
CA ARG A 98 -5.18 -6.30 -22.52
C ARG A 98 -4.37 -6.65 -21.26
N PHE A 99 -4.50 -5.89 -20.18
CA PHE A 99 -3.80 -6.20 -18.93
C PHE A 99 -4.25 -7.53 -18.34
N ILE A 100 -5.56 -7.80 -18.29
CA ILE A 100 -6.11 -9.05 -17.75
C ILE A 100 -5.60 -10.24 -18.56
N GLU A 101 -5.62 -10.18 -19.88
CA GLU A 101 -5.14 -11.27 -20.75
C GLU A 101 -3.65 -11.54 -20.55
N VAL A 102 -2.83 -10.49 -20.53
CA VAL A 102 -1.38 -10.61 -20.31
C VAL A 102 -1.08 -11.18 -18.91
N ILE A 103 -1.74 -10.67 -17.88
CA ILE A 103 -1.60 -11.16 -16.51
C ILE A 103 -2.02 -12.63 -16.44
N ALA A 104 -3.19 -12.99 -16.94
CA ALA A 104 -3.70 -14.36 -16.91
C ALA A 104 -2.79 -15.34 -17.67
N ARG A 105 -2.30 -14.95 -18.85
CA ARG A 105 -1.33 -15.75 -19.60
C ARG A 105 -0.04 -15.95 -18.81
N ASN A 106 0.54 -14.89 -18.27
CA ASN A 106 1.81 -14.96 -17.54
C ASN A 106 1.68 -15.78 -16.26
N VAL A 107 0.57 -15.60 -15.52
CA VAL A 107 0.27 -16.39 -14.32
C VAL A 107 0.13 -17.87 -14.67
N ARG A 108 -0.64 -18.23 -15.71
CA ARG A 108 -0.74 -19.64 -16.17
C ARG A 108 0.63 -20.21 -16.50
N GLN A 109 1.44 -19.50 -17.29
CA GLN A 109 2.78 -19.96 -17.64
C GLN A 109 3.71 -20.13 -16.44
N LEU A 110 3.56 -19.33 -15.38
CA LEU A 110 4.34 -19.47 -14.15
C LEU A 110 3.86 -20.68 -13.33
N ILE A 111 2.55 -20.86 -13.21
CA ILE A 111 1.93 -21.99 -12.49
C ILE A 111 2.19 -23.32 -13.22
N ASP A 112 2.09 -23.37 -14.55
CA ASP A 112 2.31 -24.58 -15.34
C ASP A 112 3.76 -25.10 -15.22
N ARG A 113 4.71 -24.20 -14.92
CA ARG A 113 6.11 -24.52 -14.65
C ARG A 113 6.36 -24.90 -13.19
N PHE A 114 5.37 -24.75 -12.32
CA PHE A 114 5.46 -25.02 -10.89
C PHE A 114 5.03 -26.48 -10.65
N PRO A 115 5.95 -27.38 -10.25
CA PRO A 115 5.61 -28.77 -9.99
C PRO A 115 4.44 -28.84 -8.99
N PRO A 116 3.40 -29.68 -9.21
CA PRO A 116 2.19 -29.66 -8.38
C PRO A 116 2.45 -29.78 -6.87
N ALA A 117 3.43 -30.60 -6.46
CA ALA A 117 3.83 -30.76 -5.07
C ALA A 117 4.52 -29.51 -4.48
N GLU A 118 5.22 -28.74 -5.30
CA GLU A 118 5.85 -27.48 -4.89
C GLU A 118 4.82 -26.34 -4.84
N CYS A 119 3.87 -26.32 -5.78
CA CYS A 119 2.72 -25.42 -5.74
C CYS A 119 1.89 -25.62 -4.47
N ALA A 120 1.56 -26.87 -4.13
CA ALA A 120 0.83 -27.18 -2.91
C ALA A 120 1.58 -26.71 -1.64
N ARG A 121 2.91 -26.91 -1.57
CA ARG A 121 3.73 -26.42 -0.44
C ARG A 121 3.77 -24.91 -0.36
N TYR A 122 3.92 -24.22 -1.50
CA TYR A 122 3.95 -22.76 -1.56
C TYR A 122 2.60 -22.15 -1.14
N LEU A 123 1.49 -22.67 -1.66
CA LEU A 123 0.16 -22.22 -1.26
C LEU A 123 -0.05 -22.41 0.24
N ALA A 124 0.30 -23.58 0.79
CA ALA A 124 0.20 -23.84 2.23
C ALA A 124 1.06 -22.87 3.05
N HIS A 125 2.28 -22.55 2.59
CA HIS A 125 3.14 -21.53 3.20
C HIS A 125 2.50 -20.13 3.18
N CYS A 126 1.81 -19.78 2.09
CA CYS A 126 1.05 -18.53 1.99
C CYS A 126 -0.28 -18.53 2.75
N GLY A 127 -0.64 -19.62 3.45
CA GLY A 127 -1.90 -19.75 4.19
C GLY A 127 -3.11 -20.10 3.32
N TYR A 128 -2.90 -20.57 2.09
CA TYR A 128 -3.94 -21.03 1.17
C TYR A 128 -3.86 -22.57 1.02
N GLY A 129 -4.98 -23.30 1.11
CA GLY A 129 -4.99 -24.75 0.82
C GLY A 129 -5.43 -25.69 1.95
N SER A 130 -6.03 -25.17 3.02
CA SER A 130 -6.84 -25.99 3.94
C SER A 130 -8.33 -25.69 3.74
N THR A 131 -8.95 -26.44 2.84
CA THR A 131 -10.38 -26.78 2.83
C THR A 131 -10.50 -28.26 2.54
#